data_AF-A0A8H3BIL6-F1
#
_entry.id   AF-A0A8H3BIL6-F1
#
_cell.length_a   1.000
_cell.length_b   1.000
_cell.length_c   1.000
_cell.angle_alpha   90.00
_cell.angle_beta   90.00
_cell.angle_gamma   90.00
#
_symmetry.space_group_name_H-M   'P 1'
#
loop_
_entity.id
_entity.type
_entity.pdbx_description
1 polymer ?
#
loop_
_entity_poly.entity_id
_entity_poly.type
_entity_poly.pdbx_seq_one_letter_code
_entity_poly.pdbx_strand_id
1 'polypeptide(L)'
;MCLVSQDQQPISVVAHKINNSTIYVSSLRYDVRISHHGKVSFQTKHMLHRCIFVSLFYIYGSVIAMLIVTSVLIVRIWVIYDRRLWVLIVVCVGCLVVSVPSLVFLQVQAQRKNLVPNPAPDFVTGCIFKSNPVSYIPYIAPFIYETALFGMTVYKTYKLSRGHVATPIIARLMQDGSNYYFVVIGTLVFVGLGSFSPTLSPAVNGSGIFLAVLSSMCSRLILSTRSFYNDAKVTDDFLEMEHLPKSTTNQKSSALGACTSTEAFSPNPSHKLNV
;
A
#
# COMPACT_ATOMS: atom_id res chain seq x y z
N MET A 1 -12.72 21.33 -4.48
CA MET A 1 -12.33 20.95 -3.11
C MET A 1 -13.02 21.93 -2.18
N CYS A 2 -14.21 21.60 -1.68
CA CYS A 2 -14.96 22.49 -0.78
C CYS A 2 -14.64 22.10 0.65
N LEU A 3 -13.81 22.90 1.34
CA LEU A 3 -13.59 22.79 2.78
C LEU A 3 -14.78 23.44 3.50
N VAL A 4 -15.74 22.64 3.92
CA VAL A 4 -16.80 23.08 4.84
C VAL A 4 -16.22 23.02 6.25
N SER A 5 -15.97 24.19 6.85
CA SER A 5 -15.56 24.34 8.23
C SER A 5 -16.74 24.02 9.15
N GLN A 6 -16.61 23.01 10.01
CA GLN A 6 -17.65 22.61 10.98
C GLN A 6 -17.30 23.17 12.36
N ASP A 7 -17.91 24.30 12.70
CA ASP A 7 -17.92 24.85 14.05
C ASP A 7 -18.97 24.07 14.87
N GLN A 8 -18.53 23.38 15.93
CA GLN A 8 -19.36 22.47 16.73
C GLN A 8 -19.82 23.20 18.00
N GLN A 9 -20.99 23.86 17.94
CA GLN A 9 -21.66 24.37 19.15
C GLN A 9 -22.49 23.28 19.86
N PRO A 10 -22.67 23.37 21.20
CA PRO A 10 -23.53 22.47 21.97
C PRO A 10 -25.01 22.74 21.67
N ILE A 11 -25.69 21.78 21.04
CA ILE A 11 -27.13 21.89 20.75
C ILE A 11 -27.91 21.48 22.01
N SER A 12 -28.35 22.47 22.77
CA SER A 12 -29.38 22.34 23.80
C SER A 12 -30.72 22.08 23.11
N VAL A 13 -31.28 20.88 23.27
CA VAL A 13 -32.58 20.53 22.67
C VAL A 13 -33.69 21.03 23.59
N VAL A 14 -34.39 22.07 23.17
CA VAL A 14 -35.59 22.61 23.83
C VAL A 14 -36.81 22.19 23.03
N ALA A 15 -37.68 21.37 23.63
CA ALA A 15 -38.95 20.95 23.05
C ALA A 15 -40.04 22.01 23.31
N HIS A 16 -40.50 22.69 22.26
CA HIS A 16 -41.63 23.61 22.33
C HIS A 16 -42.91 22.94 21.82
N LYS A 17 -43.92 22.85 22.69
CA LYS A 17 -45.28 22.43 22.33
C LYS A 17 -45.99 23.62 21.67
N ILE A 18 -46.11 23.59 20.34
CA ILE A 18 -46.90 24.56 19.56
C ILE A 18 -48.23 23.91 19.19
N ASN A 19 -49.29 24.67 19.39
CA ASN A 19 -50.70 24.30 19.20
C ASN A 19 -50.96 23.63 17.82
N ASN A 20 -51.75 22.54 17.80
CA ASN A 20 -52.24 21.73 16.65
C ASN A 20 -51.45 21.90 15.32
N SER A 21 -50.53 21.05 14.88
CA SER A 21 -50.52 19.58 14.90
C SER A 21 -49.11 19.06 14.55
N THR A 22 -48.06 19.51 15.23
CA THR A 22 -46.72 18.97 14.99
C THR A 22 -45.86 18.98 16.25
N ILE A 23 -45.62 17.79 16.79
CA ILE A 23 -44.73 17.57 17.93
C ILE A 23 -43.37 17.17 17.37
N TYR A 24 -42.34 17.96 17.66
CA TYR A 24 -40.94 17.61 17.44
C TYR A 24 -40.30 17.40 18.82
N VAL A 25 -39.98 16.15 19.19
CA VAL A 25 -39.20 15.88 20.41
C VAL A 25 -38.29 14.66 20.22
N SER A 26 -37.07 14.85 20.69
CA SER A 26 -35.83 14.18 20.30
C SER A 26 -35.38 13.08 21.29
N SER A 27 -34.44 12.23 20.84
CA SER A 27 -33.60 11.29 21.61
C SER A 27 -34.24 9.94 22.01
N LEU A 28 -33.60 8.77 21.92
CA LEU A 28 -32.16 8.44 21.90
C LEU A 28 -31.84 7.21 21.02
N ARG A 29 -32.72 6.81 20.09
CA ARG A 29 -32.35 5.77 19.11
C ARG A 29 -32.71 6.08 17.65
N TYR A 30 -33.85 6.68 17.34
CA TYR A 30 -34.17 7.11 15.96
C TYR A 30 -35.21 8.23 15.99
N ASP A 31 -34.93 9.35 15.30
CA ASP A 31 -35.83 10.49 15.13
C ASP A 31 -36.51 10.37 13.75
N VAL A 32 -37.84 10.24 13.75
CA VAL A 32 -38.64 10.01 12.56
C VAL A 32 -39.44 11.27 12.26
N ARG A 33 -39.04 12.00 11.21
CA ARG A 33 -39.81 13.14 10.72
C ARG A 33 -40.99 12.62 9.89
N ILE A 34 -42.18 12.66 10.48
CA ILE A 34 -43.44 12.36 9.79
C ILE A 34 -43.74 13.54 8.86
N SER A 35 -43.52 13.35 7.56
CA SER A 35 -44.00 14.29 6.54
C SER A 35 -45.43 13.92 6.16
N HIS A 36 -46.34 14.88 6.22
CA HIS A 36 -47.79 14.73 5.99
C HIS A 36 -48.18 14.35 4.54
N HIS A 37 -47.21 14.07 3.67
CA HIS A 37 -47.39 13.71 2.25
C HIS A 37 -46.90 12.29 1.88
N GLY A 38 -47.13 11.30 2.76
CA GLY A 38 -47.37 9.91 2.35
C GLY A 38 -46.25 9.09 1.69
N LYS A 39 -45.00 9.56 1.63
CA LYS A 39 -43.85 8.75 1.19
C LYS A 39 -42.59 9.07 1.98
N VAL A 40 -42.43 8.50 3.17
CA VAL A 40 -41.13 8.50 3.85
C VAL A 40 -40.94 7.17 4.60
N SER A 41 -39.73 6.62 4.47
CA SER A 41 -39.14 5.58 5.33
C SER A 41 -39.49 4.12 5.04
N PHE A 42 -38.93 3.58 3.95
CA PHE A 42 -38.66 2.13 3.85
C PHE A 42 -37.26 1.77 3.30
N GLN A 43 -36.47 2.75 2.85
CA GLN A 43 -35.21 2.47 2.14
C GLN A 43 -33.94 2.41 3.03
N THR A 44 -34.04 2.71 4.32
CA THR A 44 -32.87 2.86 5.22
C THR A 44 -32.18 1.54 5.60
N LYS A 45 -32.92 0.42 5.75
CA LYS A 45 -32.31 -0.86 6.14
C LYS A 45 -31.41 -1.45 5.04
N HIS A 46 -31.83 -1.34 3.77
CA HIS A 46 -31.09 -1.90 2.65
C HIS A 46 -29.83 -1.08 2.32
N MET A 47 -29.92 0.26 2.39
CA MET A 47 -28.77 1.17 2.29
C MET A 47 -27.73 0.89 3.37
N LEU A 48 -28.17 0.70 4.62
CA LEU A 48 -27.28 0.41 5.75
C LEU A 48 -26.52 -0.90 5.57
N HIS A 49 -27.20 -1.96 5.12
CA HIS A 49 -26.57 -3.26 4.90
C HIS A 49 -25.48 -3.21 3.82
N ARG A 50 -25.76 -2.52 2.70
CA ARG A 50 -24.77 -2.32 1.62
C ARG A 50 -23.55 -1.55 2.11
N CYS A 51 -23.76 -0.51 2.90
CA CYS A 51 -22.68 0.28 3.48
C CYS A 51 -21.80 -0.52 4.45
N ILE A 52 -22.40 -1.33 5.33
CA ILE A 52 -21.65 -2.21 6.24
C ILE A 52 -20.84 -3.20 5.42
N PHE A 53 -21.44 -3.81 4.40
CA PHE A 53 -20.77 -4.76 3.53
C PHE A 53 -19.56 -4.15 2.80
N VAL A 54 -19.73 -2.98 2.16
CA VAL A 54 -18.63 -2.27 1.48
C VAL A 54 -17.52 -1.87 2.46
N SER A 55 -17.89 -1.39 3.65
CA SER A 55 -16.94 -1.04 4.70
C SER A 55 -16.15 -2.24 5.19
N LEU A 56 -16.80 -3.38 5.42
CA LEU A 56 -16.11 -4.62 5.80
C LEU A 56 -15.19 -5.10 4.68
N PHE A 57 -15.67 -5.13 3.44
CA PHE A 57 -14.87 -5.52 2.28
C PHE A 57 -13.61 -4.65 2.15
N TYR A 58 -13.74 -3.34 2.34
CA TYR A 58 -12.61 -2.42 2.34
C TYR A 58 -11.61 -2.72 3.47
N ILE A 59 -12.10 -2.91 4.70
CA ILE A 59 -11.24 -3.21 5.86
C ILE A 59 -10.50 -4.53 5.64
N TYR A 60 -11.20 -5.63 5.32
CA TYR A 60 -10.56 -6.93 5.09
C TYR A 60 -9.64 -6.91 3.87
N GLY A 61 -10.04 -6.26 2.77
CA GLY A 61 -9.21 -6.10 1.58
C GLY A 61 -7.91 -5.36 1.89
N SER A 62 -7.97 -4.31 2.73
CA SER A 62 -6.78 -3.57 3.15
C SER A 62 -5.83 -4.41 4.01
N VAL A 63 -6.37 -5.24 4.90
CA VAL A 63 -5.57 -6.15 5.73
C VAL A 63 -4.91 -7.22 4.87
N ILE A 64 -5.63 -7.81 3.92
CA ILE A 64 -5.07 -8.80 2.98
C ILE A 64 -3.94 -8.18 2.16
N ALA A 65 -4.15 -6.97 1.61
CA ALA A 65 -3.12 -6.25 0.87
C ALA A 65 -1.88 -5.97 1.72
N MET A 66 -2.07 -5.54 2.98
CA MET A 66 -0.97 -5.38 3.94
C MET A 66 -0.23 -6.69 4.17
N LEU A 67 -0.94 -7.79 4.44
CA LEU A 67 -0.30 -9.11 4.67
C LEU A 67 0.52 -9.57 3.47
N ILE A 68 0.05 -9.33 2.24
CA ILE A 68 0.81 -9.64 1.02
C ILE A 68 2.10 -8.82 1.00
N VAL A 69 2.03 -7.51 1.19
CA VAL A 69 3.22 -6.63 1.20
C VAL A 69 4.21 -7.06 2.28
N THR A 70 3.71 -7.24 3.51
CA THR A 70 4.51 -7.69 4.64
C THR A 70 5.16 -9.03 4.32
N SER A 71 4.43 -10.00 3.74
CA SER A 71 5.01 -11.31 3.39
C SER A 71 6.17 -11.20 2.40
N VAL A 72 6.07 -10.32 1.40
CA VAL A 72 7.16 -10.07 0.43
C VAL A 72 8.38 -9.46 1.13
N LEU A 73 8.17 -8.52 2.07
CA LEU A 73 9.26 -7.95 2.87
C LEU A 73 9.91 -9.01 3.77
N ILE A 74 9.12 -9.87 4.40
CA ILE A 74 9.61 -10.96 5.26
C ILE A 74 10.48 -11.92 4.45
N VAL A 75 10.00 -12.36 3.27
CA VAL A 75 10.76 -13.25 2.38
C VAL A 75 12.09 -12.61 1.99
N ARG A 76 12.07 -11.31 1.68
CA ARG A 76 13.29 -10.56 1.32
C ARG A 76 14.29 -10.51 2.47
N ILE A 77 13.82 -10.21 3.69
CA ILE A 77 14.65 -10.20 4.90
C ILE A 77 15.22 -11.60 5.14
N TRP A 78 14.40 -12.64 5.01
CA TRP A 78 14.84 -14.03 5.22
C TRP A 78 15.96 -14.44 4.25
N VAL A 79 15.86 -14.05 2.98
CA VAL A 79 16.93 -14.29 2.00
C VAL A 79 18.21 -13.52 2.36
N ILE A 80 18.11 -12.24 2.76
CA ILE A 80 19.27 -11.40 3.12
C ILE A 80 19.96 -11.88 4.40
N TYR A 81 19.21 -12.48 5.33
CA TYR A 81 19.72 -13.01 6.60
C TYR A 81 20.20 -14.46 6.51
N ASP A 82 20.60 -14.91 5.32
CA ASP A 82 21.20 -16.24 5.11
C ASP A 82 20.27 -17.36 5.59
N ARG A 83 18.96 -17.20 5.33
CA ARG A 83 17.88 -18.14 5.68
C ARG A 83 17.77 -18.53 7.16
N ARG A 84 18.31 -17.72 8.07
CA ARG A 84 18.22 -17.98 9.52
C ARG A 84 16.77 -17.95 10.01
N LEU A 85 16.24 -19.12 10.39
CA LEU A 85 14.85 -19.30 10.86
C LEU A 85 14.49 -18.41 12.06
N TRP A 86 15.46 -18.09 12.91
CA TRP A 86 15.23 -17.23 14.07
C TRP A 86 14.71 -15.83 13.69
N VAL A 87 15.24 -15.24 12.61
CA VAL A 87 14.79 -13.92 12.12
C VAL A 87 13.37 -14.01 11.60
N LEU A 88 13.04 -15.08 10.88
CA LEU A 88 11.68 -15.34 10.39
C LEU A 88 10.68 -15.44 11.54
N ILE A 89 11.01 -16.17 12.61
CA ILE A 89 10.14 -16.32 13.78
C ILE A 89 9.91 -14.96 14.45
N VAL A 90 10.97 -14.20 14.73
CA VAL A 90 10.86 -12.88 15.37
C VAL A 90 9.96 -11.94 14.57
N VAL A 91 10.15 -11.92 13.25
CA VAL A 91 9.38 -11.08 12.35
C VAL A 91 7.92 -11.55 12.24
N CYS A 92 7.66 -12.85 12.08
CA CYS A 92 6.30 -13.39 12.06
C CYS A 92 5.55 -13.13 13.38
N VAL A 93 6.20 -13.32 14.53
CA VAL A 93 5.62 -13.02 15.85
C VAL A 93 5.31 -11.53 15.97
N GLY A 94 6.23 -10.65 15.56
CA GLY A 94 5.99 -9.21 15.52
C GLY A 94 4.79 -8.83 14.65
N CYS A 95 4.66 -9.45 13.47
CA CYS A 95 3.51 -9.27 12.60
C CYS A 95 2.19 -9.65 13.29
N LEU A 96 2.13 -10.79 13.98
CA LEU A 96 0.94 -11.22 14.72
C LEU A 96 0.61 -10.29 15.89
N VAL A 97 1.62 -9.89 16.66
CA VAL A 97 1.48 -8.97 17.80
C VAL A 97 0.94 -7.61 17.36
N VAL A 98 1.29 -7.13 16.17
CA VAL A 98 0.82 -5.84 15.65
C VAL A 98 -0.53 -5.97 14.94
N SER A 99 -0.74 -7.02 14.15
CA SER A 99 -1.96 -7.19 13.34
C SER A 99 -3.19 -7.56 14.16
N VAL A 100 -3.05 -8.44 15.16
CA VAL A 100 -4.20 -8.92 15.95
C VAL A 100 -4.87 -7.79 16.74
N PRO A 101 -4.16 -6.95 17.51
CA PRO A 101 -4.79 -5.83 18.22
C PRO A 101 -5.41 -4.80 17.27
N SER A 102 -4.75 -4.50 16.15
CA SER A 102 -5.28 -3.57 15.14
C SER A 102 -6.58 -4.10 14.52
N LEU A 103 -6.66 -5.40 14.23
CA LEU A 103 -7.88 -6.05 13.74
C LEU A 103 -9.01 -6.00 14.76
N VAL A 104 -8.74 -6.35 16.02
CA VAL A 104 -9.73 -6.28 17.10
C VAL A 104 -10.23 -4.86 17.28
N PHE A 105 -9.34 -3.87 17.27
CA PHE A 105 -9.70 -2.47 17.42
C PHE A 105 -10.57 -1.98 16.25
N LEU A 106 -10.18 -2.29 15.00
CA LEU A 106 -10.97 -1.97 13.81
C LEU A 106 -12.35 -2.63 13.84
N GLN A 107 -12.43 -3.88 14.30
CA GLN A 107 -13.71 -4.59 14.44
C GLN A 107 -14.60 -3.95 15.51
N VAL A 108 -14.06 -3.59 16.67
CA VAL A 108 -14.81 -2.89 17.73
C VAL A 108 -15.30 -1.53 17.23
N GLN A 109 -14.47 -0.76 16.52
CA GLN A 109 -14.87 0.51 15.92
C GLN A 109 -15.95 0.32 14.84
N ALA A 110 -15.87 -0.76 14.06
CA ALA A 110 -16.87 -1.09 13.05
C ALA A 110 -18.22 -1.50 13.67
N GLN A 111 -18.24 -2.01 14.90
CA GLN A 111 -19.47 -2.34 15.63
C GLN A 111 -20.08 -1.13 16.33
N ARG A 112 -19.26 -0.18 16.84
CA ARG A 112 -19.71 1.00 17.60
C ARG A 112 -20.32 2.13 16.74
N LYS A 113 -20.79 1.83 15.52
CA LYS A 113 -21.16 2.87 14.54
C LYS A 113 -22.38 3.69 14.98
N ASN A 114 -22.11 4.90 15.47
CA ASN A 114 -23.03 6.02 15.35
C ASN A 114 -23.04 6.47 13.88
N LEU A 115 -23.75 5.74 13.02
CA LEU A 115 -23.93 6.18 11.64
C LEU A 115 -24.75 7.46 11.66
N VAL A 116 -24.14 8.55 11.23
CA VAL A 116 -24.84 9.80 10.96
C VAL A 116 -25.41 9.69 9.55
N PRO A 117 -26.73 9.84 9.35
CA PRO A 117 -27.30 9.87 8.01
C PRO A 117 -26.63 10.99 7.19
N ASN A 118 -26.21 10.66 5.97
CA ASN A 118 -25.60 11.63 5.06
C ASN A 118 -26.59 12.77 4.79
N PRO A 119 -26.23 14.05 5.04
CA PRO A 119 -27.13 15.18 4.78
C PRO A 119 -27.44 15.40 3.30
N ALA A 120 -26.65 14.84 2.37
CA ALA A 120 -26.82 15.02 0.92
C ALA A 120 -26.79 13.67 0.17
N PRO A 121 -27.86 12.86 0.25
CA PRO A 121 -27.91 11.53 -0.38
C PRO A 121 -27.90 11.58 -1.92
N ASP A 122 -28.32 12.70 -2.53
CA ASP A 122 -28.47 12.81 -3.99
C ASP A 122 -27.15 13.00 -4.73
N PHE A 123 -26.13 13.55 -4.06
CA PHE A 123 -24.84 13.87 -4.69
C PHE A 123 -23.72 12.87 -4.33
N VAL A 124 -23.78 12.26 -3.14
CA VAL A 124 -22.74 11.35 -2.65
C VAL A 124 -23.37 10.08 -2.11
N THR A 125 -23.38 9.03 -2.93
CA THR A 125 -23.72 7.66 -2.53
C THR A 125 -22.56 7.07 -1.74
N GLY A 126 -22.46 7.46 -0.47
CA GLY A 126 -21.38 7.03 0.41
C GLY A 126 -21.76 7.07 1.88
N CYS A 127 -21.14 6.18 2.66
CA CYS A 127 -21.25 6.21 4.10
C CYS A 127 -20.16 7.09 4.70
N ILE A 128 -20.57 8.14 5.39
CA ILE A 128 -19.67 9.01 6.12
C ILE A 128 -19.52 8.45 7.54
N PHE A 129 -18.31 8.04 7.88
CA PHE A 129 -17.97 7.68 9.25
C PHE A 129 -17.68 8.95 10.03
N LYS A 130 -18.38 9.15 11.14
CA LYS A 130 -17.99 10.20 12.09
C LYS A 130 -16.61 9.81 12.63
N SER A 131 -15.62 10.64 12.32
CA SER A 131 -14.25 10.40 12.77
C SER A 131 -14.20 10.49 14.29
N ASN A 132 -13.77 9.41 14.94
CA ASN A 132 -13.42 9.44 16.35
C ASN A 132 -11.97 9.91 16.47
N PRO A 133 -11.64 10.75 17.46
CA PRO A 133 -10.27 11.21 17.67
C PRO A 133 -9.31 10.05 17.97
N VAL A 134 -9.80 8.87 18.35
CA VAL A 134 -8.99 7.67 18.61
C VAL A 134 -8.81 6.75 17.39
N SER A 135 -9.36 7.11 16.22
CA SER A 135 -9.30 6.25 15.03
C SER A 135 -7.90 6.12 14.42
N TYR A 136 -6.94 6.97 14.79
CA TYR A 136 -5.57 6.93 14.24
C TYR A 136 -4.68 5.85 14.89
N ILE A 137 -5.01 5.42 16.11
CA ILE A 137 -4.22 4.45 16.90
C ILE A 137 -3.90 3.15 16.13
N PRO A 138 -4.86 2.46 15.48
CA PRO A 138 -4.59 1.21 14.77
C PRO A 138 -3.68 1.37 13.55
N TYR A 139 -3.46 2.59 13.06
CA TYR A 139 -2.56 2.86 11.94
C TYR A 139 -1.10 3.06 12.38
N ILE A 140 -0.88 3.51 13.63
CA ILE A 140 0.47 3.75 14.16
C ILE A 140 1.25 2.43 14.30
N ALA A 141 0.63 1.38 14.83
CA ALA A 141 1.36 0.14 15.10
C ALA A 141 1.86 -0.56 13.81
N PRO A 142 1.03 -0.76 12.76
CA PRO A 142 1.50 -1.26 11.47
C PRO A 142 2.55 -0.35 10.84
N PHE A 143 2.42 0.98 11.01
CA PHE A 143 3.40 1.93 10.49
C PHE A 143 4.78 1.76 11.12
N ILE A 144 4.85 1.67 12.45
CA ILE A 144 6.11 1.44 13.18
C ILE A 144 6.72 0.09 12.78
N TYR A 145 5.88 -0.93 12.61
CA TYR A 145 6.33 -2.26 12.23
C TYR A 145 6.93 -2.29 10.80
N GLU A 146 6.24 -1.70 9.83
CA GLU A 146 6.72 -1.60 8.44
C GLU A 146 8.02 -0.78 8.35
N THR A 147 8.12 0.31 9.10
CA THR A 147 9.36 1.12 9.15
C THR A 147 10.51 0.35 9.79
N ALA A 148 10.27 -0.43 10.84
CA ALA A 148 11.27 -1.29 11.46
C ALA A 148 11.75 -2.40 10.51
N LEU A 149 10.85 -3.09 9.82
CA LEU A 149 11.20 -4.13 8.83
C LEU A 149 12.08 -3.56 7.71
N PHE A 150 11.69 -2.39 7.21
CA PHE A 150 12.48 -1.74 6.20
C PHE A 150 13.84 -1.28 6.74
N GLY A 151 13.89 -0.67 7.93
CA GLY A 151 15.13 -0.23 8.56
C GLY A 151 16.11 -1.39 8.72
N MET A 152 15.62 -2.56 9.16
CA MET A 152 16.43 -3.79 9.22
C MET A 152 16.93 -4.24 7.85
N THR A 153 16.09 -4.13 6.82
CA THR A 153 16.46 -4.46 5.44
C THR A 153 17.58 -3.55 4.96
N VAL A 154 17.42 -2.23 5.07
CA VAL A 154 18.43 -1.26 4.60
C VAL A 154 19.72 -1.36 5.40
N TYR A 155 19.64 -1.44 6.72
CA TYR A 155 20.82 -1.56 7.57
C TYR A 155 21.67 -2.78 7.18
N LYS A 156 21.02 -3.92 6.97
CA LYS A 156 21.71 -5.15 6.60
C LYS A 156 22.30 -5.07 5.20
N THR A 157 21.57 -4.54 4.23
CA THR A 157 22.08 -4.40 2.87
C THR A 157 23.20 -3.36 2.77
N TYR A 158 23.10 -2.27 3.53
CA TYR A 158 24.19 -1.29 3.66
C TYR A 158 25.46 -1.93 4.26
N LYS A 159 25.31 -2.75 5.30
CA LYS A 159 26.43 -3.49 5.89
C LYS A 159 27.07 -4.46 4.89
N LEU A 160 26.25 -5.16 4.09
CA LEU A 160 26.74 -6.07 3.03
C LEU A 160 27.49 -5.30 1.94
N SER A 161 26.98 -4.13 1.53
CA SER A 161 27.60 -3.30 0.49
C SER A 161 29.01 -2.83 0.87
N ARG A 162 29.31 -2.62 2.15
CA ARG A 162 30.66 -2.26 2.62
C ARG A 162 31.64 -3.44 2.65
N GLY A 163 31.18 -4.68 2.58
CA GLY A 163 31.99 -5.89 2.79
C GLY A 163 32.88 -6.35 1.63
N HIS A 164 33.14 -5.52 0.61
CA HIS A 164 33.87 -5.86 -0.63
C HIS A 164 33.30 -7.00 -1.51
N VAL A 165 32.28 -7.74 -1.06
CA VAL A 165 31.55 -8.74 -1.87
C VAL A 165 30.22 -8.17 -2.35
N ALA A 166 30.21 -6.91 -2.77
CA ALA A 166 29.01 -6.28 -3.32
C ALA A 166 28.77 -6.82 -4.72
N THR A 167 27.87 -7.80 -4.85
CA THR A 167 27.39 -8.18 -6.17
C THR A 167 26.68 -6.95 -6.78
N PRO A 168 27.01 -6.54 -8.03
CA PRO A 168 26.44 -5.35 -8.67
C PRO A 168 24.91 -5.40 -8.73
N ILE A 169 24.35 -6.61 -8.72
CA ILE A 169 22.92 -6.92 -8.63
C ILE A 169 22.28 -6.34 -7.35
N ILE A 170 22.90 -6.54 -6.18
CA ILE A 170 22.34 -6.07 -4.89
C ILE A 170 22.37 -4.54 -4.82
N ALA A 171 23.43 -3.90 -5.34
CA ALA A 171 23.56 -2.45 -5.33
C ALA A 171 22.48 -1.77 -6.18
N ARG A 172 22.23 -2.30 -7.39
CA ARG A 172 21.16 -1.78 -8.27
C ARG A 172 19.78 -1.97 -7.64
N LEU A 173 19.55 -3.14 -7.04
CA LEU A 173 18.32 -3.44 -6.32
C LEU A 173 18.09 -2.50 -5.12
N MET A 174 19.15 -2.12 -4.42
CA MET A 174 19.08 -1.12 -3.35
C MET A 174 18.73 0.26 -3.89
N GLN A 175 19.38 0.70 -4.95
CA GLN A 175 19.18 2.03 -5.50
C GLN A 175 17.74 2.22 -5.95
N ASP A 176 17.22 1.28 -6.74
CA ASP A 176 15.83 1.30 -7.19
C ASP A 176 14.87 1.12 -6.01
N GLY A 177 15.12 0.15 -5.13
CA GLY A 177 14.27 -0.15 -3.98
C GLY A 177 14.19 0.98 -2.94
N SER A 178 15.28 1.75 -2.77
CA SER A 178 15.36 2.84 -1.78
C SER A 178 14.48 4.02 -2.16
N ASN A 179 14.41 4.39 -3.45
CA ASN A 179 13.59 5.50 -3.89
C ASN A 179 12.10 5.25 -3.64
N TYR A 180 11.62 4.03 -3.92
CA TYR A 180 10.23 3.65 -3.62
C TYR A 180 9.93 3.69 -2.12
N TYR A 181 10.92 3.39 -1.27
CA TYR A 181 10.70 3.48 0.16
C TYR A 181 10.47 4.91 0.64
N PHE A 182 11.20 5.88 0.11
CA PHE A 182 10.94 7.29 0.44
C PHE A 182 9.51 7.69 0.06
N VAL A 183 8.99 7.17 -1.07
CA VAL A 183 7.59 7.38 -1.47
C VAL A 183 6.62 6.73 -0.48
N VAL A 184 6.91 5.49 -0.03
CA VAL A 184 6.08 4.78 0.95
C VAL A 184 6.08 5.48 2.31
N ILE A 185 7.25 5.86 2.84
CA ILE A 185 7.35 6.67 4.06
C ILE A 185 6.61 7.99 3.88
N GLY A 186 6.83 8.70 2.77
CA GLY A 186 6.19 9.98 2.51
C GLY A 186 4.67 9.86 2.51
N THR A 187 4.15 8.80 1.88
CA THR A 187 2.72 8.47 1.86
C THR A 187 2.21 8.15 3.26
N LEU A 188 2.95 7.36 4.04
CA LEU A 188 2.57 7.02 5.41
C LEU A 188 2.60 8.22 6.34
N VAL A 189 3.61 9.08 6.24
CA VAL A 189 3.68 10.35 6.99
C VAL A 189 2.53 11.26 6.58
N PHE A 190 2.23 11.37 5.29
CA PHE A 190 1.08 12.12 4.80
C PHE A 190 -0.25 11.58 5.35
N VAL A 191 -0.44 10.26 5.37
CA VAL A 191 -1.63 9.61 5.94
C VAL A 191 -1.71 9.80 7.46
N GLY A 192 -0.57 9.68 8.16
CA GLY A 192 -0.46 9.90 9.59
C GLY A 192 -0.81 11.34 9.98
N LEU A 193 -0.17 12.32 9.33
CA LEU A 193 -0.45 13.76 9.52
C LEU A 193 -1.89 14.11 9.14
N GLY A 194 -2.39 13.56 8.03
CA GLY A 194 -3.78 13.74 7.61
C GLY A 194 -4.78 13.17 8.62
N SER A 195 -4.41 12.10 9.33
CA SER A 195 -5.25 11.47 10.36
C SER A 195 -5.32 12.26 11.66
N PHE A 196 -4.34 13.12 11.96
CA PHE A 196 -4.40 14.01 13.13
C PHE A 196 -5.45 15.11 12.98
N SER A 197 -5.76 15.52 11.74
CA SER A 197 -6.78 16.52 11.49
C SER A 197 -8.17 15.88 11.28
N PRO A 198 -9.19 16.21 12.09
CA PRO A 198 -10.51 15.61 11.97
C PRO A 198 -11.21 15.93 10.65
N THR A 199 -10.85 17.06 10.01
CA THR A 199 -11.41 17.49 8.72
C THR A 199 -10.80 16.73 7.53
N LEU A 200 -9.52 16.37 7.61
CA LEU A 200 -8.78 15.71 6.54
C LEU A 200 -8.79 14.18 6.67
N SER A 201 -8.89 13.65 7.89
CA SER A 201 -8.89 12.21 8.18
C SER A 201 -9.82 11.39 7.26
N PRO A 202 -11.11 11.74 7.07
CA PRO A 202 -11.99 10.96 6.20
C PRO A 202 -11.61 11.04 4.72
N ALA A 203 -11.09 12.17 4.26
CA ALA A 203 -10.65 12.34 2.87
C ALA A 203 -9.38 11.53 2.59
N VAL A 204 -8.39 11.60 3.49
CA VAL A 204 -7.10 10.93 3.34
C VAL A 204 -7.27 9.42 3.48
N ASN A 205 -7.96 8.95 4.52
CA ASN A 205 -8.21 7.52 4.73
C ASN A 205 -9.18 6.94 3.70
N GLY A 206 -10.17 7.72 3.25
CA GLY A 206 -11.14 7.30 2.24
C GLY A 206 -10.57 7.24 0.81
N SER A 207 -9.51 7.99 0.52
CA SER A 207 -8.93 8.07 -0.83
C SER A 207 -8.33 6.75 -1.34
N GLY A 208 -7.93 5.85 -0.43
CA GLY A 208 -7.22 4.63 -0.80
C GLY A 208 -5.80 4.85 -1.35
N ILE A 209 -5.24 6.06 -1.20
CA ILE A 209 -3.90 6.40 -1.72
C ILE A 209 -2.81 5.45 -1.20
N PHE A 210 -2.90 5.05 0.07
CA PHE A 210 -1.98 4.10 0.68
C PHE A 210 -2.04 2.74 -0.03
N LEU A 211 -3.24 2.24 -0.31
CA LEU A 211 -3.44 0.95 -0.99
C LEU A 211 -2.90 0.97 -2.42
N ALA A 212 -3.09 2.10 -3.13
CA ALA A 212 -2.56 2.29 -4.47
C ALA A 212 -1.02 2.27 -4.47
N VAL A 213 -0.39 2.97 -3.52
CA VAL A 213 1.07 2.98 -3.38
C VAL A 213 1.60 1.58 -3.05
N LEU A 214 0.97 0.87 -2.12
CA LEU A 214 1.33 -0.52 -1.79
C LEU A 214 1.22 -1.46 -3.00
N SER A 215 0.15 -1.36 -3.78
CA SER A 215 -0.04 -2.18 -4.99
C SER A 215 1.05 -1.91 -6.04
N SER A 216 1.38 -0.63 -6.25
CA SER A 216 2.45 -0.23 -7.16
C SER A 216 3.82 -0.77 -6.73
N MET A 217 4.05 -0.79 -5.41
CA MET A 217 5.29 -1.27 -4.79
C MET A 217 5.44 -2.79 -4.94
N CYS A 218 4.37 -3.56 -4.68
CA CYS A 218 4.34 -5.00 -4.93
C CYS A 218 4.65 -5.34 -6.39
N SER A 219 4.02 -4.64 -7.33
CA SER A 219 4.20 -4.87 -8.77
C SER A 219 5.66 -4.67 -9.20
N ARG A 220 6.28 -3.59 -8.72
CA ARG A 220 7.68 -3.28 -9.02
C ARG A 220 8.67 -4.24 -8.35
N LEU A 221 8.40 -4.68 -7.12
CA LEU A 221 9.23 -5.70 -6.46
C LEU A 221 9.25 -7.02 -7.24
N ILE A 222 8.08 -7.46 -7.72
CA ILE A 222 7.97 -8.67 -8.53
C ILE A 222 8.73 -8.51 -9.85
N LEU A 223 8.54 -7.39 -10.55
CA LEU A 223 9.22 -7.10 -11.80
C LEU A 223 10.75 -7.01 -11.64
N SER A 224 11.21 -6.34 -10.58
CA SER A 224 12.63 -6.24 -10.25
C SER A 224 13.25 -7.62 -10.02
N THR A 225 12.54 -8.51 -9.32
CA THR A 225 12.99 -9.90 -9.11
C THR A 225 13.12 -10.68 -10.41
N ARG A 226 12.15 -10.52 -11.34
CA ARG A 226 12.21 -11.16 -12.66
C ARG A 226 13.37 -10.64 -13.52
N SER A 227 13.66 -9.35 -13.44
CA SER A 227 14.78 -8.75 -14.17
C SER A 227 16.11 -9.42 -13.79
N PHE A 228 16.34 -9.71 -12.51
CA PHE A 228 17.57 -10.38 -12.07
C PHE A 228 17.64 -11.84 -12.49
N TYR A 229 16.50 -12.53 -12.53
CA TYR A 229 16.46 -13.90 -12.99
C TYR A 229 16.88 -14.01 -14.47
N ASN A 230 16.46 -13.06 -15.30
CA ASN A 230 16.84 -13.01 -16.71
C ASN A 230 18.34 -12.70 -16.89
N ASP A 231 18.90 -11.74 -16.14
CA ASP A 231 20.33 -11.41 -16.22
C ASP A 231 21.21 -12.59 -15.76
N ALA A 232 20.79 -13.30 -14.72
CA ALA A 232 21.49 -14.50 -14.25
C ALA A 232 21.49 -15.60 -15.31
N LYS A 233 20.36 -15.82 -15.99
CA LYS A 233 20.25 -16.82 -17.06
C LYS A 233 21.15 -16.52 -18.25
N VAL A 234 21.21 -15.27 -18.71
CA VAL A 234 22.07 -14.87 -19.83
C VAL A 234 23.56 -15.07 -19.51
N THR A 235 23.94 -14.86 -18.24
CA THR A 235 25.33 -15.07 -17.80
C THR A 235 25.70 -16.56 -17.81
N ASP A 236 24.76 -17.43 -17.43
CA ASP A 236 24.93 -18.89 -17.45
C ASP A 236 25.04 -19.42 -18.90
N ASP A 237 24.16 -18.96 -19.79
CA ASP A 237 24.18 -19.32 -21.23
C ASP A 237 25.49 -18.88 -21.92
N PHE A 238 26.08 -17.75 -21.51
CA PHE A 238 27.36 -17.26 -22.04
C PHE A 238 28.54 -18.11 -21.54
N LEU A 239 28.51 -18.54 -20.27
CA LEU A 239 29.51 -19.44 -19.71
C LEU A 239 29.43 -20.84 -20.31
N GLU A 240 28.23 -21.32 -20.65
CA GLU A 240 28.04 -22.63 -21.30
C GLU A 240 28.59 -22.63 -22.74
N MET A 241 28.46 -21.51 -23.48
CA MET A 241 29.02 -21.38 -24.83
C MET A 241 30.55 -21.31 -24.88
N GLU A 242 31.23 -20.92 -23.78
CA GLU A 242 32.69 -20.86 -23.74
C GLU A 242 33.37 -22.24 -23.60
N HIS A 243 32.59 -23.31 -23.32
CA HIS A 243 33.10 -24.68 -23.20
C HIS A 243 33.01 -25.53 -24.49
N LEU A 244 32.66 -24.96 -25.63
CA LEU A 244 32.82 -25.69 -26.90
C LEU A 244 34.31 -25.87 -27.22
N PRO A 245 34.82 -27.12 -27.34
CA PRO A 245 36.22 -27.38 -27.60
C PRO A 245 36.63 -26.76 -28.92
N LYS A 246 37.73 -26.01 -28.87
CA LYS A 246 38.47 -25.46 -30.01
C LYS A 246 38.72 -26.61 -31.00
N SER A 247 37.88 -26.72 -32.03
CA SER A 247 38.07 -27.67 -33.12
C SER A 247 39.33 -27.27 -33.88
N THR A 248 40.41 -27.98 -33.63
CA THR A 248 41.62 -27.94 -34.44
C THR A 248 41.28 -28.54 -35.81
N THR A 249 40.81 -27.71 -36.74
CA THR A 249 40.61 -28.15 -38.12
C THR A 249 41.34 -27.20 -39.05
N ASN A 250 42.55 -27.62 -39.41
CA ASN A 250 43.18 -27.25 -40.67
C ASN A 250 42.19 -27.53 -41.80
N GLN A 251 41.63 -26.49 -42.43
CA GLN A 251 41.02 -26.68 -43.73
C GLN A 251 41.28 -25.51 -44.68
N LYS A 252 41.91 -25.93 -45.78
CA LYS A 252 42.40 -25.20 -46.93
C LYS A 252 41.22 -24.79 -47.81
N SER A 253 41.19 -23.49 -48.16
CA SER A 253 40.64 -22.82 -49.35
C SER A 253 39.62 -23.58 -50.23
N SER A 254 38.42 -23.00 -50.44
CA SER A 254 37.83 -22.75 -51.77
C SER A 254 36.49 -21.97 -51.71
N ALA A 255 36.54 -20.75 -52.26
CA ALA A 255 35.60 -20.08 -53.17
C ALA A 255 34.05 -20.09 -52.95
N LEU A 256 33.53 -18.86 -53.04
CA LEU A 256 32.34 -18.40 -53.78
C LEU A 256 30.95 -18.50 -53.12
N GLY A 257 30.31 -17.35 -52.91
CA GLY A 257 28.86 -17.25 -52.72
C GLY A 257 28.42 -16.00 -51.95
N ALA A 258 28.29 -14.88 -52.66
CA ALA A 258 27.79 -13.61 -52.13
C ALA A 258 26.28 -13.67 -51.80
N CYS A 259 25.87 -13.01 -50.71
CA CYS A 259 24.66 -12.19 -50.69
C CYS A 259 24.74 -11.16 -49.56
N THR A 260 24.97 -9.92 -49.99
CA THR A 260 24.80 -8.65 -49.30
C THR A 260 23.43 -8.50 -48.64
N SER A 261 23.40 -8.03 -47.40
CA SER A 261 22.44 -7.01 -46.95
C SER A 261 23.03 -6.23 -45.76
N THR A 262 23.44 -5.03 -46.11
CA THR A 262 23.88 -3.88 -45.34
C THR A 262 22.82 -3.45 -44.30
N GLU A 263 23.20 -3.21 -43.05
CA GLU A 263 22.71 -2.04 -42.30
C GLU A 263 23.71 -1.62 -41.22
N ALA A 264 23.80 -0.31 -41.05
CA ALA A 264 25.02 0.41 -40.73
C ALA A 264 25.14 0.82 -39.24
N PHE A 265 26.35 0.59 -38.71
CA PHE A 265 27.21 1.53 -37.99
C PHE A 265 26.59 2.78 -37.31
N SER A 266 26.76 2.88 -35.99
CA SER A 266 27.21 4.13 -35.36
C SER A 266 27.90 3.88 -34.00
N PRO A 267 29.22 4.09 -33.88
CA PRO A 267 29.98 4.13 -32.64
C PRO A 267 30.32 5.59 -32.26
N ASN A 268 30.32 5.90 -30.97
CA ASN A 268 30.99 7.11 -30.46
C ASN A 268 31.53 6.86 -29.04
N PRO A 269 32.55 7.59 -28.56
CA PRO A 269 33.79 6.96 -28.15
C PRO A 269 34.11 7.21 -26.68
N SER A 270 35.02 6.37 -26.21
CA SER A 270 35.66 6.41 -24.91
C SER A 270 36.50 7.68 -24.72
N HIS A 271 36.16 8.49 -23.73
CA HIS A 271 37.06 9.51 -23.19
C HIS A 271 37.97 8.85 -22.12
N LYS A 272 39.28 8.78 -22.40
CA LYS A 272 40.31 8.58 -21.39
C LYS A 272 40.58 9.92 -20.69
N LEU A 273 40.59 9.95 -19.36
CA LEU A 273 41.21 11.02 -18.59
C LEU A 273 42.35 10.40 -17.78
N ASN A 274 43.58 10.79 -18.13
CA ASN A 274 44.79 10.65 -17.33
C ASN A 274 44.94 11.95 -16.54
N VAL A 275 44.94 11.89 -15.20
CA VAL A 275 45.77 12.72 -14.31
C VAL A 275 46.11 11.88 -13.09
#